data_AF-A0A9N9NU67-F1
#
_entry.id   AF-A0A9N9NU67-F1
#
_cell.length_a   1.000
_cell.length_b   1.000
_cell.length_c   1.000
_cell.angle_alpha   90.00
_cell.angle_beta   90.00
_cell.angle_gamma   90.00
#
_symmetry.space_group_name_H-M   'P 1'
#
loop_
_entity.id
_entity.type
_entity.pdbx_description
1 polymer ?
#
loop_
_entity_poly.entity_id
_entity_poly.type
_entity_poly.pdbx_seq_one_letter_code
_entity_poly.pdbx_strand_id
1 'polypeptide(L)'
;VFEIAFDENDSFYPLCKRIVLIFELIKQVINLLKSHIATLADCFIGIVQIAIALKKIPTSNNLRTLAIAVFNTRYEQFDISSYLLTYFLHFNYRNNGLKRKFYNICELAVSYYKDMHHCEKKCCELVS
;
A
#
# COMPACT_ATOMS: atom_id res chain seq x y z
N VAL A 1 -10.54 -16.21 34.76
CA VAL A 1 -11.35 -16.90 33.73
C VAL A 1 -12.30 -15.87 33.17
N PHE A 2 -12.02 -15.37 31.96
CA PHE A 2 -12.96 -14.45 31.30
C PHE A 2 -13.89 -15.31 30.46
N GLU A 3 -15.10 -15.54 30.97
CA GLU A 3 -16.21 -16.11 30.23
C GLU A 3 -16.80 -15.00 29.37
N ILE A 4 -16.55 -15.07 28.07
CA ILE A 4 -17.26 -14.25 27.09
C ILE A 4 -18.49 -15.07 26.69
N ALA A 5 -19.66 -14.66 27.18
CA ALA A 5 -20.92 -15.20 26.69
C ALA A 5 -21.10 -14.78 25.22
N PHE A 6 -21.23 -15.77 24.34
CA PHE A 6 -21.40 -15.56 22.90
C PHE A 6 -22.89 -15.40 22.59
N ASP A 7 -23.24 -14.28 21.98
CA ASP A 7 -24.57 -14.04 21.41
C ASP A 7 -24.67 -14.75 20.06
N GLU A 8 -25.75 -15.51 19.85
CA GLU A 8 -26.07 -16.33 18.66
C GLU A 8 -26.48 -15.48 17.46
N ASN A 9 -25.73 -14.42 17.16
CA ASN A 9 -25.88 -13.66 15.93
C ASN A 9 -24.68 -13.96 15.04
N ASP A 10 -24.94 -14.58 13.89
CA ASP A 10 -24.10 -15.14 12.80
C ASP A 10 -22.91 -14.27 12.27
N SER A 11 -22.47 -13.26 13.00
CA SER A 11 -21.45 -12.29 12.64
C SER A 11 -20.03 -12.63 13.14
N PHE A 12 -19.88 -13.50 14.16
CA PHE A 12 -18.58 -13.81 14.76
C PHE A 12 -17.69 -14.63 13.83
N TYR A 13 -18.17 -15.76 13.33
CA TYR A 13 -17.38 -16.65 12.49
C TYR A 13 -16.97 -16.03 11.14
N PRO A 14 -17.85 -15.29 10.43
CA PRO A 14 -17.45 -14.54 9.24
C PRO A 14 -16.43 -13.43 9.53
N LEU A 15 -16.52 -12.78 10.70
CA LEU A 15 -15.54 -11.79 11.13
C LEU A 15 -14.18 -12.43 11.39
N CYS A 16 -14.13 -13.54 12.14
CA CYS A 16 -12.90 -14.29 12.38
C CYS A 16 -12.24 -14.72 11.06
N LYS A 17 -13.02 -15.24 10.10
CA LYS A 17 -12.52 -15.56 8.74
C LYS A 17 -11.90 -14.34 8.04
N ARG A 18 -12.55 -13.17 8.09
CA ARG A 18 -12.01 -11.94 7.48
C ARG A 18 -10.71 -11.49 8.14
N ILE A 19 -10.63 -11.58 9.47
CA ILE A 19 -9.43 -11.27 10.23
C ILE A 19 -8.28 -12.22 9.83
N VAL A 20 -8.55 -13.52 9.75
CA VAL A 20 -7.56 -14.52 9.31
C VAL A 20 -7.06 -14.21 7.90
N LEU A 21 -7.94 -13.82 6.96
CA LEU A 21 -7.52 -13.42 5.61
C LEU A 21 -6.62 -12.19 5.61
N ILE A 22 -6.88 -11.21 6.47
CA ILE A 22 -6.02 -10.03 6.63
C ILE A 22 -4.65 -10.44 7.19
N PHE A 23 -4.61 -11.31 8.20
CA PHE A 23 -3.35 -11.81 8.75
C PHE A 23 -2.54 -12.63 7.75
N GLU A 24 -3.19 -13.47 6.94
CA GLU A 24 -2.51 -14.22 5.87
C GLU A 24 -1.95 -13.28 4.80
N LEU A 25 -2.70 -12.23 4.40
CA LEU A 25 -2.17 -11.19 3.51
C LEU A 25 -0.97 -10.46 4.10
N ILE A 26 -1.05 -10.06 5.37
CA ILE A 26 0.07 -9.41 6.07
C ILE A 26 1.29 -10.35 6.11
N LYS A 27 1.08 -11.64 6.40
CA LYS A 27 2.14 -12.65 6.42
C LYS A 27 2.76 -12.86 5.04
N GLN A 28 1.96 -12.92 3.98
CA GLN A 28 2.43 -13.01 2.60
C GLN A 28 3.27 -11.79 2.22
N VAL A 29 2.78 -10.59 2.53
CA VAL A 29 3.52 -9.34 2.31
C VAL A 29 4.84 -9.35 3.09
N ILE A 30 4.84 -9.70 4.37
CA ILE A 30 6.07 -9.80 5.19
C ILE A 30 7.05 -10.81 4.60
N ASN A 31 6.58 -11.98 4.15
CA ASN A 31 7.44 -13.00 3.56
C ASN A 31 8.03 -12.54 2.23
N LEU A 32 7.24 -11.86 1.40
CA LEU A 32 7.72 -11.22 0.18
C LEU A 32 8.80 -10.19 0.52
N LEU A 33 8.53 -9.28 1.46
CA LEU A 33 9.48 -8.26 1.94
C LEU A 33 10.78 -8.83 2.51
N LYS A 34 10.72 -10.01 3.13
CA LYS A 34 11.90 -10.71 3.64
C LYS A 34 12.70 -11.41 2.55
N SER A 35 12.13 -11.60 1.36
CA SER A 35 12.88 -12.16 0.25
C SER A 35 13.94 -11.16 -0.21
N HIS A 36 15.12 -11.65 -0.59
CA HIS A 36 16.21 -10.83 -1.14
C HIS A 36 15.89 -10.25 -2.52
N ILE A 37 14.69 -10.51 -3.06
CA ILE A 37 14.26 -10.15 -4.40
C ILE A 37 13.18 -9.05 -4.35
N ALA A 38 12.58 -8.78 -3.18
CA ALA A 38 11.52 -7.78 -3.08
C ALA A 38 12.03 -6.37 -3.37
N THR A 39 11.31 -5.69 -4.26
CA THR A 39 11.56 -4.29 -4.60
C THR A 39 10.66 -3.36 -3.77
N LEU A 40 11.03 -2.08 -3.67
CA LEU A 40 10.17 -1.05 -3.07
C LEU A 40 8.80 -0.95 -3.74
N ALA A 41 8.70 -1.30 -5.02
CA ALA A 41 7.42 -1.36 -5.73
C ALA A 41 6.53 -2.50 -5.21
N ASP A 42 7.11 -3.68 -4.96
CA ASP A 42 6.38 -4.81 -4.38
C ASP A 42 5.93 -4.50 -2.96
N CYS A 43 6.76 -3.78 -2.20
CA CYS A 43 6.40 -3.28 -0.88
C CYS A 43 5.18 -2.35 -0.95
N PHE A 44 5.16 -1.41 -1.90
CA PHE A 44 4.04 -0.48 -2.10
C PHE A 44 2.74 -1.23 -2.41
N ILE A 45 2.81 -2.26 -3.26
CA ILE A 45 1.64 -3.09 -3.58
C ILE A 45 1.13 -3.83 -2.36
N GLY A 46 2.02 -4.39 -1.55
CA GLY A 46 1.64 -5.01 -0.28
C GLY A 46 0.91 -4.06 0.66
N ILE A 47 1.38 -2.81 0.77
CA ILE A 47 0.72 -1.75 1.55
C ILE A 47 -0.69 -1.47 1.01
N VAL A 48 -0.85 -1.33 -0.31
CA VAL A 48 -2.16 -1.11 -0.96
C VAL A 48 -3.11 -2.30 -0.73
N GLN A 49 -2.62 -3.54 -0.84
CA GLN A 49 -3.41 -4.75 -0.60
C GLN A 49 -3.93 -4.81 0.84
N ILE A 50 -3.09 -4.49 1.83
CA ILE A 50 -3.48 -4.40 3.24
C ILE A 50 -4.55 -3.32 3.42
N ALA A 51 -4.37 -2.12 2.85
CA ALA A 51 -5.36 -1.05 2.93
C ALA A 51 -6.73 -1.46 2.35
N ILE A 52 -6.74 -2.13 1.20
CA ILE A 52 -7.96 -2.67 0.57
C ILE A 52 -8.62 -3.71 1.49
N ALA A 53 -7.84 -4.62 2.08
CA ALA A 53 -8.35 -5.65 2.98
C ALA A 53 -8.98 -5.04 4.24
N LEU A 54 -8.34 -4.02 4.84
CA LEU A 54 -8.89 -3.28 5.97
C LEU A 54 -10.20 -2.56 5.63
N LYS A 55 -10.28 -1.95 4.43
CA LYS A 55 -11.50 -1.26 3.97
C LYS A 55 -12.68 -2.22 3.73
N LYS A 56 -12.43 -3.50 3.49
CA LYS A 56 -13.46 -4.55 3.34
C LYS A 56 -14.06 -5.01 4.68
N ILE A 57 -13.48 -4.64 5.82
CA ILE A 57 -14.12 -4.87 7.12
C ILE A 57 -15.38 -3.98 7.20
N PRO A 58 -16.53 -4.49 7.68
CA PRO A 58 -17.75 -3.70 7.84
C PRO A 58 -17.53 -2.46 8.71
N THR A 59 -18.20 -1.35 8.37
CA THR A 59 -18.16 -0.11 9.16
C THR A 59 -18.78 -0.27 10.54
N SER A 60 -19.73 -1.19 10.70
CA SER A 60 -20.34 -1.54 11.99
C SER A 60 -19.38 -2.24 12.96
N ASN A 61 -18.19 -2.62 12.50
CA ASN A 61 -17.22 -3.32 13.33
C ASN A 61 -16.19 -2.35 13.91
N ASN A 62 -16.17 -2.23 15.24
CA ASN A 62 -15.24 -1.35 15.96
C ASN A 62 -13.75 -1.66 15.69
N LEU A 63 -13.42 -2.92 15.34
CA LEU A 63 -12.04 -3.31 14.98
C LEU A 63 -11.55 -2.61 13.72
N ARG A 64 -12.45 -2.26 12.79
CA ARG A 64 -12.07 -1.57 11.55
C ARG A 64 -11.38 -0.25 11.86
N THR A 65 -11.98 0.58 12.71
CA THR A 65 -11.47 1.91 13.05
C THR A 65 -10.12 1.80 13.74
N LEU A 66 -9.98 0.87 14.69
CA LEU A 66 -8.72 0.60 15.37
C LEU A 66 -7.62 0.13 14.39
N ALA A 67 -7.95 -0.81 13.51
CA ALA A 67 -7.00 -1.35 12.54
C ALA A 67 -6.56 -0.30 11.50
N ILE A 68 -7.49 0.53 11.01
CA ILE A 68 -7.17 1.64 10.11
C ILE A 68 -6.30 2.69 10.81
N ALA A 69 -6.60 3.03 12.07
CA ALA A 69 -5.78 3.98 12.83
C ALA A 69 -4.33 3.49 12.97
N VAL A 70 -4.14 2.22 13.38
CA VAL A 70 -2.81 1.60 13.47
C VAL A 70 -2.13 1.57 12.10
N PHE A 71 -2.85 1.20 11.04
CA PHE A 71 -2.31 1.20 9.69
C PHE A 71 -1.83 2.59 9.27
N ASN A 72 -2.63 3.64 9.48
CA ASN A 72 -2.30 5.01 9.11
C ASN A 72 -1.07 5.53 9.88
N THR A 73 -1.00 5.28 11.20
CA THR A 73 0.16 5.66 12.00
C THR A 73 1.44 4.99 11.49
N ARG A 74 1.38 3.73 11.06
CA ARG A 74 2.54 3.06 10.45
C ARG A 74 2.81 3.56 9.03
N TYR A 75 1.75 3.87 8.28
CA TYR A 75 1.85 4.42 6.93
C TYR A 75 2.66 5.73 6.91
N GLU A 76 2.44 6.60 7.88
CA GLU A 76 3.17 7.87 8.05
C GLU A 76 4.67 7.70 8.37
N GLN A 77 5.09 6.53 8.86
CA GLN A 77 6.49 6.24 9.16
C GLN A 77 7.29 5.85 7.91
N PHE A 78 6.62 5.54 6.79
CA PHE A 78 7.29 5.20 5.54
C PHE A 78 7.56 6.44 4.70
N ASP A 79 8.72 6.46 4.02
CA ASP A 79 8.97 7.42 2.94
C ASP A 79 8.19 7.03 1.67
N ILE A 80 6.87 7.23 1.70
CA ILE A 80 5.93 6.84 0.66
C ILE A 80 6.35 7.34 -0.73
N SER A 81 7.03 8.48 -0.81
CA SER A 81 7.52 9.03 -2.08
C SER A 81 8.44 8.05 -2.82
N SER A 82 9.36 7.40 -2.11
CA SER A 82 10.27 6.41 -2.68
C SER A 82 9.55 5.12 -3.12
N TYR A 83 8.58 4.65 -2.33
CA TYR A 83 7.74 3.49 -2.67
C TYR A 83 6.87 3.76 -3.89
N LEU A 84 6.29 4.96 -3.96
CA LEU A 84 5.43 5.38 -5.05
C LEU A 84 6.24 5.57 -6.34
N LEU A 85 7.41 6.22 -6.25
CA LEU A 85 8.32 6.39 -7.38
C LEU A 85 8.77 5.04 -7.94
N THR A 86 9.18 4.10 -7.09
CA THR A 86 9.59 2.77 -7.54
C THR A 86 8.44 1.98 -8.15
N TYR A 87 7.22 2.05 -7.59
CA TYR A 87 6.02 1.48 -8.22
C TYR A 87 5.81 2.00 -9.65
N PHE A 88 5.96 3.32 -9.82
CA PHE A 88 5.78 3.99 -11.10
C PHE A 88 6.83 3.64 -12.14
N LEU A 89 8.08 3.45 -11.72
CA LEU A 89 9.20 3.04 -12.58
C LEU A 89 9.19 1.55 -12.90
N HIS A 90 8.47 0.73 -12.11
CA HIS A 90 8.47 -0.70 -12.26
C HIS A 90 7.78 -1.16 -13.56
N PHE A 91 8.51 -1.88 -14.41
CA PHE A 91 8.07 -2.28 -15.75
C PHE A 91 6.71 -3.01 -15.76
N ASN A 92 6.47 -3.88 -14.76
CA ASN A 92 5.22 -4.64 -14.66
C ASN A 92 4.01 -3.79 -14.23
N TYR A 93 4.22 -2.59 -13.69
CA TYR A 93 3.18 -1.73 -13.13
C TYR A 93 2.99 -0.40 -13.87
N ARG A 94 4.01 0.06 -14.63
CA ARG A 94 4.01 1.31 -15.41
C ARG A 94 2.80 1.47 -16.35
N ASN A 95 2.21 0.36 -16.83
CA ASN A 95 1.05 0.37 -17.72
C ASN A 95 -0.31 0.12 -17.04
N ASN A 96 -0.33 -0.18 -15.74
CA ASN A 96 -1.53 -0.57 -15.00
C ASN A 96 -2.04 0.58 -14.10
N GLY A 97 -3.03 1.33 -14.60
CA GLY A 97 -4.00 2.07 -13.77
C GLY A 97 -3.68 3.51 -13.34
N LEU A 98 -2.42 3.96 -13.33
CA LEU A 98 -2.07 5.33 -12.89
C LEU A 98 -1.51 6.26 -13.98
N LYS A 99 -1.66 5.92 -15.27
CA LYS A 99 -1.04 6.63 -16.42
C LYS A 99 -1.16 8.16 -16.36
N ARG A 100 -2.34 8.69 -16.02
CA ARG A 100 -2.58 10.15 -16.02
C ARG A 100 -1.93 10.88 -14.84
N LYS A 101 -1.82 10.24 -13.68
CA LYS A 101 -1.12 10.80 -12.51
C LYS A 101 0.39 10.59 -12.60
N PHE A 102 0.83 9.49 -13.21
CA PHE A 102 2.24 9.21 -13.45
C PHE A 102 2.89 10.30 -14.31
N TYR A 103 2.27 10.64 -15.44
CA TYR A 103 2.78 11.70 -16.32
C TYR A 103 2.92 13.04 -15.57
N ASN A 104 1.89 13.45 -14.80
CA ASN A 104 1.94 14.67 -14.00
C ASN A 104 3.03 14.63 -12.91
N ILE A 105 3.28 13.47 -12.31
CA ILE A 105 4.34 13.29 -11.31
C ILE A 105 5.72 13.32 -11.97
N CYS A 106 5.88 12.73 -13.16
CA CYS A 106 7.10 12.85 -13.95
C CYS A 106 7.36 14.31 -14.37
N GLU A 107 6.34 15.04 -14.84
CA GLU A 107 6.49 16.47 -15.15
C GLU A 107 6.90 17.29 -13.92
N LEU A 108 6.30 17.02 -12.76
CA LEU A 108 6.66 17.67 -11.50
C LEU A 108 8.10 17.32 -11.05
N ALA A 109 8.51 16.06 -11.21
CA ALA A 109 9.88 15.64 -10.93
C ALA A 109 10.89 16.32 -11.86
N VAL A 110 10.53 16.47 -13.15
CA VAL A 110 11.35 17.20 -14.13
C VAL A 110 11.44 18.68 -13.79
N SER A 111 10.36 19.33 -13.34
CA SER A 111 10.42 20.73 -12.92
C SER A 111 11.35 20.92 -11.72
N TYR A 112 11.24 20.07 -10.69
CA TYR A 112 12.16 20.14 -9.54
C TYR A 112 13.62 19.86 -9.92
N TYR A 113 13.86 18.94 -10.84
CA TYR A 113 15.21 18.60 -11.29
C TYR A 113 15.85 19.72 -12.13
N LYS A 114 15.03 20.45 -12.91
CA LYS A 114 15.45 21.67 -13.63
C LYS A 114 15.79 22.81 -12.66
N ASP A 115 15.01 22.97 -11.60
CA ASP A 115 15.25 23.96 -10.54
C ASP A 115 16.56 23.70 -9.77
N MET A 116 17.06 22.45 -9.80
CA MET A 116 18.36 22.05 -9.24
C MET A 116 19.55 22.23 -10.20
N HIS A 117 19.37 22.92 -11.34
CA HIS A 117 20.39 23.17 -12.37
C HIS A 117 21.02 21.91 -13.01
N HIS A 118 20.28 20.80 -13.09
CA HIS A 118 20.77 19.58 -13.72
C HIS A 118 20.30 19.40 -15.18
N CYS A 119 21.05 18.60 -15.96
CA CYS A 119 20.96 18.50 -17.42
C CYS A 119 19.64 17.89 -17.93
N GLU A 120 18.98 18.60 -18.86
CA GLU A 120 17.64 18.32 -19.41
C GLU A 120 17.48 16.95 -20.11
N LYS A 121 18.56 16.41 -20.68
CA LYS A 121 18.49 15.22 -21.54
C LYS A 121 18.06 13.95 -20.79
N LYS A 122 18.51 13.78 -19.54
CA LYS A 122 18.13 12.64 -18.67
C LYS A 122 16.68 12.72 -18.20
N CYS A 123 16.11 13.92 -18.13
CA CYS A 123 14.72 14.14 -17.71
C CYS A 123 13.72 13.69 -18.77
N CYS A 124 14.02 13.92 -20.05
CA CYS A 124 13.11 13.57 -21.14
C CYS A 124 12.90 12.05 -21.28
N GLU A 125 13.88 11.22 -20.90
CA GLU A 125 13.79 9.76 -20.87
C GLU A 125 12.83 9.23 -19.78
N LEU A 126 12.58 10.01 -18.72
CA LEU A 126 11.65 9.65 -17.64
C LEU A 126 10.18 9.88 -18.00
N VAL A 127 9.92 10.77 -18.97
CA VAL A 127 8.57 11.23 -19.37
C VAL A 127 8.09 10.54 -20.66
N SER A 128 9.02 10.00 -21.45
CA SER A 128 8.74 9.25 -22.69
C SER A 128 8.27 7.82 -22.44
#